data_AF-A0A1Q7UUI2-F1
#
_entry.id   AF-A0A1Q7UUI2-F1
#
_cell.length_a   1.000
_cell.length_b   1.000
_cell.length_c   1.000
_cell.angle_alpha   90.00
_cell.angle_beta   90.00
_cell.angle_gamma   90.00
#
_symmetry.space_group_name_H-M   'P 1'
#
loop_
_entity.id
_entity.type
_entity.pdbx_description
1 polymer ?
#
loop_
_entity_poly.entity_id
_entity_poly.type
_entity_poly.pdbx_seq_one_letter_code
_entity_poly.pdbx_strand_id
1 'polypeptide(L)'
;MEFSDLARAREAAEKNLATLQPTDRAAIFTISGQNNLDFTDDRAKLRDALRRLMPRPISVGRVNDCPKMSYYIADLIQNKNDPQALSAVTADVLDCQFNDDPKYQSQAQSMAQMAAAQGLTEGEAETHLALTSLKDVVRRMSGVPGQRCMVLVSPGFITPQQEYDLDNLIDRATRANITMSAIDARGLYVVVPGGDISQRIQRNTAVAGIEELYRIASASADADVMAELADATGGEFFQNNNDLAQGFRRVASTPEYYYVLAFSPQNLKLNGRFHNLKVTLRTAEKYSVQARRGYLAPKQASGPEQEAKQEIEDALFSQEEMHDLPIDLHTQFFKPSAGEAKLTVLAHIDVRQLHFHKADGRNNSNLTIVSGVFDHNGNLVTGIAKTLQMHLKDETLANQMGPGLNVKTNFDVKPGSYLVRLVVRDAEGQIAAENGAIQIP
;
A
#
# COMPACT_ATOMS: atom_id res chain seq x y z
N MET A 1 -0.94 13.03 -12.98
CA MET A 1 -2.35 12.97 -13.48
C MET A 1 -2.73 14.35 -13.98
N GLU A 2 -3.28 14.44 -15.19
CA GLU A 2 -3.74 15.70 -15.78
C GLU A 2 -5.05 16.20 -15.14
N PHE A 3 -5.33 17.50 -15.27
CA PHE A 3 -6.54 18.10 -14.71
C PHE A 3 -7.82 17.50 -15.30
N SER A 4 -7.86 17.27 -16.62
CA SER A 4 -9.01 16.69 -17.31
C SER A 4 -9.33 15.27 -16.82
N ASP A 5 -8.30 14.47 -16.58
CA ASP A 5 -8.43 13.10 -16.08
C ASP A 5 -8.98 13.10 -14.66
N LEU A 6 -8.41 13.94 -13.80
CA LEU A 6 -8.89 14.10 -12.43
C LEU A 6 -10.34 14.59 -12.39
N ALA A 7 -10.72 15.54 -13.25
CA ALA A 7 -12.09 16.07 -13.27
C ALA A 7 -13.12 14.98 -13.61
N ARG A 8 -12.84 14.16 -14.63
CA ARG A 8 -13.70 13.02 -15.02
C ARG A 8 -13.75 11.96 -13.92
N ALA A 9 -12.60 11.63 -13.34
CA ALA A 9 -12.52 10.67 -12.24
C ALA A 9 -13.30 11.14 -11.00
N ARG A 10 -13.20 12.42 -10.63
CA ARG A 10 -13.94 13.01 -9.50
C ARG A 10 -15.44 12.92 -9.70
N GLU A 11 -15.94 13.26 -10.90
CA GLU A 11 -17.37 13.18 -11.19
C GLU A 11 -17.89 11.75 -11.09
N ALA A 12 -17.13 10.79 -11.62
CA ALA A 12 -17.48 9.37 -11.56
C ALA A 12 -17.43 8.81 -10.12
N ALA A 13 -16.42 9.19 -9.34
CA ALA A 13 -16.32 8.86 -7.92
C ALA A 13 -17.48 9.43 -7.11
N GLU A 14 -17.86 10.70 -7.34
CA GLU A 14 -19.00 11.34 -6.64
C GLU A 14 -20.30 10.56 -6.87
N LYS A 15 -20.54 10.07 -8.10
CA LYS A 15 -21.70 9.24 -8.43
C LYS A 15 -21.69 7.89 -7.71
N ASN A 16 -20.52 7.26 -7.55
CA ASN A 16 -20.39 5.99 -6.84
C ASN A 16 -20.53 6.15 -5.32
N LEU A 17 -19.91 7.17 -4.73
CA LEU A 17 -20.04 7.44 -3.29
C LEU A 17 -21.48 7.77 -2.87
N ALA A 18 -22.31 8.26 -3.80
CA ALA A 18 -23.73 8.47 -3.56
C ALA A 18 -24.53 7.17 -3.35
N THR A 19 -23.99 6.01 -3.76
CA THR A 19 -24.65 4.70 -3.64
C THR A 19 -24.26 3.91 -2.39
N LEU A 20 -23.37 4.46 -1.55
CA LEU A 20 -22.94 3.83 -0.30
C LEU A 20 -24.12 3.58 0.65
N GLN A 21 -24.21 2.40 1.24
CA GLN A 21 -25.20 2.07 2.26
C GLN A 21 -24.87 2.77 3.60
N PRO A 22 -25.83 2.91 4.53
CA PRO A 22 -25.58 3.56 5.83
C PRO A 22 -24.48 2.89 6.69
N THR A 23 -24.25 1.60 6.47
CA THR A 23 -23.20 0.81 7.12
C THR A 23 -21.83 1.00 6.48
N ASP A 24 -21.77 1.52 5.26
CA ASP A 24 -20.52 1.68 4.54
C ASP A 24 -19.74 2.87 5.08
N ARG A 25 -18.42 2.79 4.99
CA ARG A 25 -17.51 3.88 5.35
C ARG A 25 -16.55 4.07 4.18
N ALA A 26 -16.30 5.31 3.82
CA ALA A 26 -15.35 5.64 2.76
C ALA A 26 -14.34 6.68 3.23
N ALA A 27 -13.17 6.65 2.62
CA ALA A 27 -12.07 7.57 2.85
C ALA A 27 -11.52 8.01 1.48
N ILE A 28 -10.87 9.16 1.44
CA ILE A 28 -10.23 9.69 0.23
C ILE A 28 -8.78 10.01 0.59
N PHE A 29 -7.84 9.34 -0.05
CA PHE A 29 -6.42 9.57 0.15
C PHE A 29 -5.78 10.00 -1.17
N THR A 30 -4.79 10.88 -1.09
CA THR A 30 -3.97 11.28 -2.23
C THR A 30 -2.52 10.92 -1.97
N ILE A 31 -1.80 10.57 -3.03
CA ILE A 31 -0.35 10.31 -2.97
C ILE A 31 0.41 11.57 -2.51
N SER A 32 -0.13 12.76 -2.81
CA SER A 32 0.44 14.03 -2.35
C SER A 32 0.30 14.28 -0.84
N GLY A 33 -0.50 13.47 -0.13
CA GLY A 33 -0.84 13.67 1.28
C GLY A 33 -1.80 14.85 1.55
N GLN A 34 -2.16 15.64 0.53
CA GLN A 34 -3.06 16.78 0.67
C GLN A 34 -4.52 16.38 0.52
N ASN A 35 -5.40 17.10 1.24
CA ASN A 35 -6.86 16.91 1.17
C ASN A 35 -7.32 15.46 1.47
N ASN A 36 -6.53 14.74 2.28
CA ASN A 36 -6.93 13.43 2.76
C ASN A 36 -8.17 13.58 3.67
N LEU A 37 -9.09 12.64 3.52
CA LEU A 37 -10.27 12.49 4.36
C LEU A 37 -10.30 11.05 4.86
N ASP A 38 -10.33 10.92 6.18
CA ASP A 38 -10.41 9.62 6.84
C ASP A 38 -11.79 8.98 6.72
N PHE A 39 -11.87 7.70 7.08
CA PHE A 39 -13.12 6.93 7.02
C PHE A 39 -14.27 7.67 7.70
N THR A 40 -15.35 7.86 6.95
CA THR A 40 -16.56 8.52 7.41
C THR A 40 -17.79 7.99 6.66
N ASP A 41 -18.95 8.09 7.31
CA ASP A 41 -20.28 7.93 6.71
C ASP A 41 -20.88 9.26 6.23
N ASP A 42 -20.21 10.39 6.49
CA ASP A 42 -20.68 11.71 6.10
C ASP A 42 -20.46 11.95 4.60
N ARG A 43 -21.53 11.72 3.84
CA ARG A 43 -21.56 11.93 2.38
C ARG A 43 -21.23 13.36 1.97
N ALA A 44 -21.54 14.36 2.81
CA ALA A 44 -21.22 15.75 2.49
C ALA A 44 -19.71 15.99 2.59
N LYS A 45 -19.04 15.46 3.63
CA LYS A 45 -17.58 15.52 3.75
C LYS A 45 -16.89 14.81 2.60
N LEU A 46 -17.35 13.63 2.20
CA LEU A 46 -16.82 12.88 1.06
C LEU A 46 -16.88 13.68 -0.24
N ARG A 47 -18.05 14.26 -0.53
CA ARG A 47 -18.26 15.11 -1.71
C ARG A 47 -17.36 16.35 -1.69
N ASP A 48 -17.26 17.03 -0.54
CA ASP A 48 -16.44 18.23 -0.41
C ASP A 48 -14.94 17.91 -0.54
N ALA A 49 -14.49 16.78 0.00
CA ALA A 49 -13.12 16.30 -0.16
C ALA A 49 -12.78 15.99 -1.63
N LEU A 50 -13.63 15.24 -2.34
CA LEU A 50 -13.48 15.02 -3.79
C LEU A 50 -13.38 16.35 -4.54
N ARG A 51 -14.20 17.34 -4.16
CA ARG A 51 -14.24 18.63 -4.85
C ARG A 51 -12.97 19.47 -4.69
N ARG A 52 -12.21 19.23 -3.62
CA ARG A 52 -10.95 19.93 -3.31
C ARG A 52 -9.72 19.27 -3.94
N LEU A 53 -9.86 18.07 -4.51
CA LEU A 53 -8.74 17.39 -5.17
C LEU A 53 -8.25 18.21 -6.38
N MET A 54 -6.95 18.44 -6.45
CA MET A 54 -6.30 19.14 -7.55
C MET A 54 -5.05 18.37 -7.98
N PRO A 55 -4.65 18.42 -9.26
CA PRO A 55 -3.37 17.87 -9.68
C PRO A 55 -2.24 18.59 -8.94
N ARG A 56 -1.35 17.81 -8.34
CA ARG A 56 -0.16 18.29 -7.65
C ARG A 56 1.03 17.52 -8.21
N PRO A 57 1.71 18.04 -9.24
CA PRO A 57 2.96 17.42 -9.68
C PRO A 57 3.96 17.48 -8.53
N ILE A 58 4.56 16.34 -8.21
CA ILE A 58 5.54 16.18 -7.12
C ILE A 58 6.90 16.69 -7.59
N SER A 59 7.22 16.43 -8.86
CA SER A 59 8.33 17.04 -9.59
C SER A 59 7.96 18.44 -10.10
N VAL A 60 8.88 19.40 -9.93
CA VAL A 60 8.72 20.75 -10.51
C VAL A 60 8.90 20.61 -12.02
N GLY A 61 7.80 20.68 -12.77
CA GLY A 61 7.81 20.53 -14.22
C GLY A 61 8.89 21.36 -14.89
N ARG A 62 9.52 20.79 -15.93
CA ARG A 62 10.55 21.47 -16.70
C ARG A 62 9.95 22.74 -17.30
N VAL A 63 10.58 23.89 -17.06
CA VAL A 63 10.16 25.18 -17.64
C VAL A 63 10.25 25.16 -19.18
N ASN A 64 11.01 24.21 -19.74
CA ASN A 64 11.03 23.87 -21.16
C ASN A 64 10.92 22.34 -21.29
N ASP A 65 9.81 21.81 -21.81
CA ASP A 65 9.53 20.37 -22.05
C ASP A 65 10.45 19.76 -23.14
N CYS A 66 11.77 19.81 -22.91
CA CYS A 66 12.78 19.42 -23.88
C CYS A 66 14.02 18.84 -23.15
N PRO A 67 14.36 17.56 -23.39
CA PRO A 67 13.57 16.58 -24.14
C PRO A 67 12.37 16.11 -23.32
N LYS A 68 11.41 15.46 -23.98
CA LYS A 68 10.39 14.68 -23.26
C LYS A 68 11.06 13.47 -22.63
N MET A 69 10.83 13.29 -21.33
CA MET A 69 11.45 12.21 -20.58
C MET A 69 10.43 11.61 -19.62
N SER A 70 9.89 10.43 -19.95
CA SER A 70 9.12 9.66 -18.97
C SER A 70 10.07 8.85 -18.10
N TYR A 71 9.60 8.45 -16.92
CA TYR A 71 10.37 7.59 -16.03
C TYR A 71 10.77 6.27 -16.70
N TYR A 72 9.89 5.71 -17.54
CA TYR A 72 10.17 4.51 -18.34
C TYR A 72 11.33 4.70 -19.32
N ILE A 73 11.38 5.82 -20.05
CA ILE A 73 12.49 6.11 -20.98
C ILE A 73 13.78 6.36 -20.20
N ALA A 74 13.70 7.06 -19.07
CA ALA A 74 14.84 7.27 -18.18
C ALA A 74 15.43 5.95 -17.67
N ASP A 75 14.60 5.01 -17.23
CA ASP A 75 15.00 3.64 -16.83
C ASP A 75 15.65 2.86 -17.98
N LEU A 76 15.08 2.94 -19.19
CA LEU A 76 15.66 2.32 -20.38
C LEU A 76 17.09 2.81 -20.64
N ILE A 77 17.31 4.12 -20.54
CA ILE A 77 18.63 4.73 -20.79
C ILE A 77 19.62 4.42 -19.66
N GLN A 78 19.23 4.67 -18.41
CA GLN A 78 20.16 4.63 -17.27
C GLN A 78 20.40 3.21 -16.74
N ASN A 79 19.34 2.43 -16.56
CA ASN A 79 19.45 1.12 -15.92
C ASN A 79 19.57 -0.01 -16.96
N LYS A 80 18.88 0.10 -18.10
CA LYS A 80 18.87 -0.93 -19.14
C LYS A 80 19.90 -0.68 -20.26
N ASN A 81 20.56 0.49 -20.25
CA ASN A 81 21.56 0.87 -21.24
C ASN A 81 21.06 0.75 -22.69
N ASP A 82 19.80 1.11 -22.95
CA ASP A 82 19.18 1.03 -24.28
C ASP A 82 19.76 2.13 -25.20
N PRO A 83 20.52 1.75 -26.25
CA PRO A 83 21.13 2.72 -27.16
C PRO A 83 20.11 3.38 -28.10
N GLN A 84 19.00 2.72 -28.39
CA GLN A 84 17.94 3.25 -29.26
C GLN A 84 17.14 4.32 -28.52
N ALA A 85 16.82 4.09 -27.23
CA ALA A 85 16.17 5.08 -26.39
C ALA A 85 17.04 6.34 -26.26
N LEU A 86 18.34 6.17 -25.99
CA LEU A 86 19.27 7.30 -25.88
C LEU A 86 19.38 8.08 -27.20
N SER A 87 19.46 7.38 -28.33
CA SER A 87 19.53 7.99 -29.65
C SER A 87 18.26 8.79 -29.99
N ALA A 88 17.08 8.24 -29.69
CA ALA A 88 15.79 8.91 -29.91
C ALA A 88 15.68 10.20 -29.09
N VAL A 89 16.00 10.16 -27.79
CA VAL A 89 16.01 11.35 -26.94
C VAL A 89 17.08 12.36 -27.39
N THR A 90 18.26 11.89 -27.84
CA THR A 90 19.29 12.78 -28.38
C THR A 90 18.79 13.54 -29.61
N ALA A 91 18.04 12.87 -30.48
CA ALA A 91 17.42 13.50 -31.63
C ALA A 91 16.30 14.48 -31.24
N ASP A 92 15.49 14.16 -30.23
CA ASP A 92 14.51 15.10 -29.65
C ASP A 92 15.22 16.37 -29.15
N VAL A 93 16.31 16.24 -28.38
CA VAL A 93 17.12 17.39 -27.93
C VAL A 93 17.66 18.22 -29.10
N LEU A 94 18.16 17.57 -30.16
CA LEU A 94 18.67 18.27 -31.34
C LEU A 94 17.58 19.09 -32.02
N ASP A 95 16.40 18.52 -32.23
CA ASP A 95 15.27 19.28 -32.78
C ASP A 95 14.91 20.43 -31.83
N CYS A 96 14.81 20.14 -30.51
CA CYS A 96 14.22 21.08 -29.56
C CYS A 96 15.09 22.20 -29.02
N GLN A 97 16.42 22.02 -28.95
CA GLN A 97 17.36 23.07 -28.54
C GLN A 97 18.20 23.62 -29.69
N PHE A 98 18.46 22.79 -30.71
CA PHE A 98 19.52 23.05 -31.68
C PHE A 98 19.03 23.14 -33.13
N ASN A 99 17.70 23.11 -33.36
CA ASN A 99 17.11 23.14 -34.70
C ASN A 99 17.70 22.08 -35.65
N ASP A 100 17.91 20.86 -35.14
CA ASP A 100 18.50 19.74 -35.86
C ASP A 100 19.93 19.96 -36.39
N ASP A 101 20.69 20.93 -35.86
CA ASP A 101 22.06 21.19 -36.30
C ASP A 101 23.03 20.07 -35.84
N PRO A 102 23.60 19.25 -36.75
CA PRO A 102 24.41 18.08 -36.39
C PRO A 102 25.69 18.43 -35.65
N LYS A 103 26.15 19.69 -35.71
CA LYS A 103 27.36 20.12 -34.99
C LYS A 103 27.21 20.02 -33.47
N TYR A 104 25.97 19.98 -32.98
CA TYR A 104 25.64 19.87 -31.55
C TYR A 104 25.32 18.44 -31.11
N GLN A 105 25.57 17.41 -31.93
CA GLN A 105 25.25 16.01 -31.62
C GLN A 105 25.77 15.57 -30.23
N SER A 106 27.03 15.89 -29.92
CA SER A 106 27.66 15.49 -28.66
C SER A 106 27.04 16.22 -27.45
N GLN A 107 26.75 17.52 -27.62
CA GLN A 107 26.08 18.33 -26.61
C GLN A 107 24.65 17.84 -26.36
N ALA A 108 23.90 17.54 -27.43
CA ALA A 108 22.56 17.00 -27.34
C ALA A 108 22.53 15.63 -26.64
N GLN A 109 23.50 14.76 -26.93
CA GLN A 109 23.61 13.47 -26.25
C GLN A 109 23.91 13.65 -24.75
N SER A 110 24.79 14.58 -24.40
CA SER A 110 25.08 14.90 -22.99
C SER A 110 23.83 15.45 -22.28
N MET A 111 23.05 16.30 -22.94
CA MET A 111 21.77 16.80 -22.42
C MET A 111 20.74 15.69 -22.27
N ALA A 112 20.64 14.76 -23.23
CA ALA A 112 19.76 13.59 -23.15
C ALA A 112 20.13 12.69 -21.96
N GLN A 113 21.42 12.45 -21.72
CA GLN A 113 21.91 11.68 -20.58
C GLN A 113 21.57 12.36 -19.25
N MET A 114 21.80 13.68 -19.13
CA MET A 114 21.43 14.44 -17.93
C MET A 114 19.92 14.42 -17.70
N ALA A 115 19.13 14.59 -18.77
CA ALA A 115 17.67 14.53 -18.70
C ALA A 115 17.17 13.14 -18.26
N ALA A 116 17.82 12.06 -18.71
CA ALA A 116 17.48 10.71 -18.30
C ALA A 116 17.87 10.43 -16.84
N ALA A 117 19.04 10.90 -16.39
CA ALA A 117 19.44 10.77 -14.99
C ALA A 117 18.46 11.51 -14.05
N GLN A 118 18.08 12.74 -14.42
CA GLN A 118 17.08 13.51 -13.67
C GLN A 118 15.71 12.83 -13.67
N GLY A 119 15.23 12.39 -14.84
CA GLY A 119 13.93 11.71 -14.96
C GLY A 119 13.87 10.40 -14.17
N LEU A 120 15.00 9.70 -14.03
CA LEU A 120 15.09 8.51 -13.19
C LEU A 120 14.92 8.88 -11.71
N THR A 121 15.68 9.86 -11.22
CA THR A 121 15.59 10.30 -9.81
C THR A 121 14.22 10.85 -9.45
N GLU A 122 13.60 11.64 -10.34
CA GLU A 122 12.25 12.17 -10.16
C GLU A 122 11.21 11.04 -10.10
N GLY A 123 11.27 10.10 -11.05
CA GLY A 123 10.37 8.95 -11.08
C GLY A 123 10.53 8.02 -9.87
N GLU A 124 11.77 7.77 -9.44
CA GLU A 124 12.06 6.96 -8.23
C GLU A 124 11.42 7.58 -6.98
N ALA A 125 11.51 8.90 -6.83
CA ALA A 125 10.92 9.63 -5.70
C ALA A 125 9.39 9.59 -5.75
N GLU A 126 8.79 9.77 -6.93
CA GLU A 126 7.33 9.70 -7.12
C GLU A 126 6.79 8.29 -6.85
N THR A 127 7.43 7.25 -7.37
CA THR A 127 7.02 5.87 -7.11
C THR A 127 7.21 5.49 -5.63
N HIS A 128 8.31 5.91 -5.00
CA HIS A 128 8.51 5.67 -3.57
C HIS A 128 7.40 6.30 -2.72
N LEU A 129 7.00 7.53 -3.05
CA LEU A 129 5.89 8.21 -2.37
C LEU A 129 4.55 7.51 -2.63
N ALA A 130 4.30 7.05 -3.87
CA ALA A 130 3.10 6.30 -4.22
C ALA A 130 3.00 5.00 -3.42
N LEU A 131 4.05 4.18 -3.41
CA LEU A 131 4.08 2.92 -2.66
C LEU A 131 3.96 3.15 -1.15
N THR A 132 4.62 4.17 -0.61
CA THR A 132 4.51 4.52 0.82
C THR A 132 3.09 4.94 1.18
N SER A 133 2.46 5.77 0.35
CA SER A 133 1.07 6.19 0.54
C SER A 133 0.12 4.99 0.50
N LEU A 134 0.29 4.08 -0.46
CA LEU A 134 -0.51 2.86 -0.54
C LEU A 134 -0.31 1.96 0.68
N LYS A 135 0.93 1.78 1.15
CA LYS A 135 1.24 1.02 2.37
C LYS A 135 0.56 1.62 3.60
N ASP A 136 0.55 2.94 3.73
CA ASP A 136 -0.12 3.64 4.84
C ASP A 136 -1.64 3.45 4.80
N VAL A 137 -2.25 3.50 3.61
CA VAL A 137 -3.69 3.25 3.46
C VAL A 137 -4.01 1.78 3.78
N VAL A 138 -3.21 0.82 3.29
CA VAL A 138 -3.37 -0.61 3.61
C VAL A 138 -3.28 -0.84 5.12
N ARG A 139 -2.28 -0.27 5.80
CA ARG A 139 -2.12 -0.35 7.27
C ARG A 139 -3.31 0.26 8.00
N ARG A 140 -3.93 1.29 7.44
CA ARG A 140 -5.10 1.91 8.04
C ARG A 140 -6.36 1.07 7.86
N MET A 141 -6.51 0.49 6.67
CA MET A 141 -7.66 -0.34 6.30
C MET A 141 -7.70 -1.67 7.06
N SER A 142 -6.54 -2.24 7.39
CA SER A 142 -6.48 -3.53 8.12
C SER A 142 -7.24 -3.47 9.45
N GLY A 143 -7.23 -2.33 10.15
CA GLY A 143 -7.95 -2.14 11.41
C GLY A 143 -9.48 -1.95 11.28
N VAL A 144 -10.02 -1.68 10.09
CA VAL A 144 -11.43 -1.35 9.86
C VAL A 144 -12.26 -2.62 9.67
N PRO A 145 -13.40 -2.88 10.33
CA PRO A 145 -14.14 -4.13 10.16
C PRO A 145 -14.88 -4.23 8.82
N GLY A 146 -15.19 -5.47 8.41
CA GLY A 146 -16.01 -5.76 7.23
C GLY A 146 -15.21 -5.99 5.95
N GLN A 147 -15.92 -5.96 4.81
CA GLN A 147 -15.30 -6.08 3.49
C GLN A 147 -14.52 -4.82 3.16
N ARG A 148 -13.23 -4.98 2.83
CA ARG A 148 -12.29 -3.87 2.61
C ARG A 148 -11.92 -3.79 1.14
N CYS A 149 -12.29 -2.71 0.48
CA CYS A 149 -11.89 -2.44 -0.90
C CYS A 149 -11.15 -1.10 -1.00
N MET A 150 -10.03 -1.09 -1.72
CA MET A 150 -9.31 0.10 -2.12
C MET A 150 -9.45 0.28 -3.63
N VAL A 151 -9.80 1.47 -4.10
CA VAL A 151 -9.79 1.79 -5.55
C VAL A 151 -8.68 2.80 -5.83
N LEU A 152 -7.62 2.36 -6.49
CA LEU A 152 -6.55 3.23 -6.97
C LEU A 152 -6.96 3.88 -8.30
N VAL A 153 -7.00 5.20 -8.33
CA VAL A 153 -7.29 5.96 -9.56
C VAL A 153 -6.04 6.70 -9.98
N SER A 154 -5.42 6.28 -11.09
CA SER A 154 -4.11 6.75 -11.51
C SER A 154 -3.94 6.60 -13.02
N PRO A 155 -3.10 7.41 -13.69
CA PRO A 155 -2.62 7.09 -15.04
C PRO A 155 -1.64 5.89 -15.05
N GLY A 156 -1.28 5.38 -13.88
CA GLY A 156 -0.27 4.32 -13.71
C GLY A 156 1.09 4.87 -13.33
N PHE A 157 2.01 3.95 -13.04
CA PHE A 157 3.41 4.23 -12.71
C PHE A 157 4.21 2.92 -12.85
N ILE A 158 5.53 3.03 -12.93
CA ILE A 158 6.43 1.87 -12.92
C ILE A 158 7.22 1.81 -11.62
N THR A 159 7.68 0.61 -11.25
CA THR A 159 8.44 0.35 -10.02
C THR A 159 9.82 -0.27 -10.28
N PRO A 160 10.64 0.27 -11.20
CA PRO A 160 11.97 -0.30 -11.42
C PRO A 160 12.76 -0.21 -10.11
N GLN A 161 13.42 -1.30 -9.74
CA GLN A 161 14.18 -1.44 -8.48
C GLN A 161 13.35 -1.47 -7.18
N GLN A 162 12.04 -1.23 -7.25
CA GLN A 162 11.11 -1.20 -6.12
C GLN A 162 10.12 -2.37 -6.16
N GLU A 163 10.43 -3.44 -6.91
CA GLU A 163 9.56 -4.60 -7.07
C GLU A 163 9.29 -5.31 -5.72
N TYR A 164 10.26 -5.28 -4.80
CA TYR A 164 10.07 -5.79 -3.42
C TYR A 164 9.06 -4.97 -2.63
N ASP A 165 9.05 -3.65 -2.81
CA ASP A 165 8.12 -2.79 -2.08
C ASP A 165 6.69 -2.99 -2.56
N LEU A 166 6.50 -3.22 -3.86
CA LEU A 166 5.23 -3.60 -4.45
C LEU A 166 4.77 -4.98 -3.97
N ASP A 167 5.65 -5.99 -4.00
CA ASP A 167 5.33 -7.35 -3.55
C ASP A 167 4.94 -7.38 -2.05
N ASN A 168 5.67 -6.65 -1.21
CA ASN A 168 5.35 -6.49 0.21
C ASN A 168 4.01 -5.76 0.45
N LEU A 169 3.68 -4.77 -0.38
CA LEU A 169 2.39 -4.08 -0.31
C LEU A 169 1.25 -5.06 -0.62
N ILE A 170 1.38 -5.86 -1.68
CA ILE A 170 0.42 -6.90 -2.07
C ILE A 170 0.25 -7.94 -0.97
N ASP A 171 1.36 -8.42 -0.38
CA ASP A 171 1.33 -9.37 0.73
C ASP A 171 0.52 -8.85 1.92
N ARG A 172 0.80 -7.61 2.33
CA ARG A 172 0.11 -6.97 3.45
C ARG A 172 -1.37 -6.76 3.16
N ALA A 173 -1.72 -6.30 1.97
CA ALA A 173 -3.11 -6.13 1.56
C ALA A 173 -3.86 -7.47 1.59
N THR A 174 -3.26 -8.53 1.04
CA THR A 174 -3.86 -9.86 0.98
C THR A 174 -4.06 -10.45 2.38
N ARG A 175 -3.06 -10.36 3.26
CA ARG A 175 -3.16 -10.81 4.67
C ARG A 175 -4.23 -10.07 5.46
N ALA A 176 -4.44 -8.79 5.15
CA ALA A 176 -5.47 -7.97 5.75
C ALA A 176 -6.86 -8.12 5.09
N ASN A 177 -7.04 -9.06 4.15
CA ASN A 177 -8.26 -9.23 3.36
C ASN A 177 -8.71 -7.92 2.69
N ILE A 178 -7.76 -7.15 2.15
CA ILE A 178 -8.01 -5.91 1.40
C ILE A 178 -7.95 -6.23 -0.09
N THR A 179 -9.06 -6.07 -0.78
CA THR A 179 -9.12 -6.10 -2.25
C THR A 179 -8.69 -4.74 -2.79
N MET A 180 -7.63 -4.71 -3.58
CA MET A 180 -7.22 -3.52 -4.30
C MET A 180 -7.75 -3.63 -5.73
N SER A 181 -8.46 -2.62 -6.21
CA SER A 181 -8.87 -2.48 -7.59
C SER A 181 -8.28 -1.19 -8.15
N ALA A 182 -8.26 -1.05 -9.47
CA ALA A 182 -7.67 0.13 -10.10
C ALA A 182 -8.53 0.67 -11.26
N ILE A 183 -8.44 1.97 -11.50
CA ILE A 183 -9.01 2.66 -12.66
C ILE A 183 -7.90 3.46 -13.34
N ASP A 184 -7.69 3.20 -14.62
CA ASP A 184 -6.85 4.05 -15.46
C ASP A 184 -7.56 5.38 -15.71
N ALA A 185 -7.07 6.43 -15.06
CA ALA A 185 -7.65 7.77 -15.13
C ALA A 185 -7.58 8.40 -16.54
N ARG A 186 -6.68 7.91 -17.40
CA ARG A 186 -6.52 8.39 -18.79
C ARG A 186 -7.75 8.06 -19.63
N GLY A 187 -8.48 7.00 -19.26
CA GLY A 187 -9.64 6.49 -19.98
C GLY A 187 -9.24 5.66 -21.21
N LEU A 188 -9.91 5.90 -22.34
CA LEU A 188 -9.54 5.26 -23.61
C LEU A 188 -8.30 5.95 -24.18
N TYR A 189 -7.18 5.23 -24.21
CA TYR A 189 -5.96 5.66 -24.88
C TYR A 189 -5.90 5.07 -26.30
N VAL A 190 -5.77 5.93 -27.30
CA VAL A 190 -5.61 5.53 -28.70
C VAL A 190 -4.37 6.15 -29.30
N VAL A 191 -3.71 5.39 -30.17
CA VAL A 191 -2.64 5.90 -31.02
C VAL A 191 -3.28 6.82 -32.05
N VAL A 192 -3.02 8.12 -31.96
CA VAL A 192 -3.52 9.11 -32.92
C VAL A 192 -2.52 9.20 -34.08
N PRO A 193 -2.91 8.82 -35.32
CA PRO A 193 -2.03 8.97 -36.48
C PRO A 193 -1.67 10.45 -36.68
N GLY A 194 -0.37 10.76 -36.71
CA GLY A 194 0.14 12.14 -36.80
C GLY A 194 0.33 12.85 -35.46
N GLY A 195 0.02 12.19 -34.34
CA GLY A 195 0.25 12.70 -32.99
C GLY A 195 -0.81 13.69 -32.49
N ASP A 196 -0.60 14.16 -31.26
CA ASP A 196 -1.43 15.20 -30.63
C ASP A 196 -1.01 16.59 -31.13
N ILE A 197 -1.95 17.35 -31.70
CA ILE A 197 -1.69 18.70 -32.26
C ILE A 197 -1.31 19.74 -31.19
N SER A 198 -1.58 19.46 -29.91
CA SER A 198 -1.16 20.31 -28.80
C SER A 198 0.32 20.12 -28.45
N GLN A 199 0.93 19.04 -28.93
CA GLN A 199 2.32 18.70 -28.69
C GLN A 199 3.20 19.24 -29.82
N ARG A 200 4.46 19.53 -29.50
CA ARG A 200 5.47 19.84 -30.51
C ARG A 200 5.54 18.73 -31.56
N ILE A 201 5.44 19.10 -32.83
CA ILE A 201 5.59 18.17 -33.95
C ILE A 201 7.09 17.89 -34.14
N GLN A 202 7.46 16.63 -33.97
CA GLN A 202 8.81 16.16 -34.25
C GLN A 202 9.06 16.24 -35.77
N ARG A 203 10.03 17.06 -36.20
CA ARG A 203 10.31 17.33 -37.63
C ARG A 203 10.91 16.11 -38.34
N ASN A 204 11.63 15.28 -37.60
CA ASN A 204 12.19 14.03 -38.10
C ASN A 204 11.16 12.89 -37.96
N THR A 205 10.59 12.45 -39.08
CA THR A 205 9.53 11.42 -39.10
C THR A 205 9.99 10.04 -38.61
N ALA A 206 11.26 9.69 -38.78
CA ALA A 206 11.81 8.44 -38.26
C ALA A 206 11.89 8.45 -36.73
N VAL A 207 12.28 9.59 -36.15
CA VAL A 207 12.34 9.80 -34.70
C VAL A 207 10.94 9.88 -34.11
N ALA A 208 10.02 10.57 -34.78
CA ALA A 208 8.61 10.66 -34.37
C ALA A 208 7.95 9.28 -34.22
N GLY A 209 8.25 8.34 -35.13
CA GLY A 209 7.75 6.97 -35.03
C GLY A 209 8.30 6.21 -33.82
N ILE A 210 9.58 6.41 -33.49
CA ILE A 210 10.23 5.77 -32.33
C ILE A 210 9.72 6.36 -31.02
N GLU A 211 9.59 7.68 -30.93
CA GLU A 211 9.00 8.36 -29.77
C GLU A 211 7.59 7.86 -29.48
N GLU A 212 6.76 7.69 -30.51
CA GLU A 212 5.41 7.17 -30.37
C GLU A 212 5.40 5.72 -29.84
N LEU A 213 6.30 4.87 -30.32
CA LEU A 213 6.46 3.51 -29.80
C LEU A 213 6.83 3.52 -28.31
N TYR A 214 7.77 4.37 -27.90
CA TYR A 214 8.13 4.49 -26.48
C TYR A 214 7.02 5.09 -25.64
N ARG A 215 6.21 6.01 -26.18
CA ARG A 215 5.02 6.55 -25.50
C ARG A 215 3.99 5.46 -25.22
N ILE A 216 3.70 4.60 -26.21
CA ILE A 216 2.81 3.45 -26.06
C ILE A 216 3.39 2.45 -25.04
N ALA A 217 4.69 2.15 -25.14
CA ALA A 217 5.35 1.23 -24.22
C ALA A 217 5.36 1.75 -22.78
N SER A 218 5.62 3.04 -22.57
CA SER A 218 5.53 3.71 -21.27
C SER A 218 4.11 3.60 -20.71
N ALA A 219 3.10 3.94 -21.53
CA ALA A 219 1.70 3.90 -21.10
C ALA A 219 1.23 2.49 -20.70
N SER A 220 1.72 1.46 -21.41
CA SER A 220 1.49 0.05 -21.08
C SER A 220 2.19 -0.34 -19.78
N ALA A 221 3.47 0.03 -19.61
CA ALA A 221 4.24 -0.28 -18.41
C ALA A 221 3.64 0.39 -17.16
N ASP A 222 3.15 1.62 -17.28
CA ASP A 222 2.46 2.33 -16.21
C ASP A 222 1.19 1.60 -15.76
N ALA A 223 0.47 0.98 -16.71
CA ALA A 223 -0.75 0.23 -16.45
C ALA A 223 -0.48 -1.15 -15.81
N ASP A 224 0.69 -1.75 -16.06
CA ASP A 224 1.02 -3.10 -15.57
C ASP A 224 1.04 -3.17 -14.04
N VAL A 225 1.54 -2.14 -13.34
CA VAL A 225 1.54 -2.11 -11.86
C VAL A 225 0.12 -2.04 -11.30
N MET A 226 -0.77 -1.28 -11.95
CA MET A 226 -2.18 -1.21 -11.55
C MET A 226 -2.89 -2.55 -11.77
N ALA A 227 -2.60 -3.22 -12.89
CA ALA A 227 -3.11 -4.55 -13.18
C ALA A 227 -2.60 -5.58 -12.16
N GLU A 228 -1.32 -5.53 -11.81
CA GLU A 228 -0.70 -6.44 -10.84
C GLU A 228 -1.31 -6.29 -9.45
N LEU A 229 -1.50 -5.07 -8.95
CA LEU A 229 -2.18 -4.81 -7.68
C LEU A 229 -3.59 -5.40 -7.67
N ALA A 230 -4.33 -5.22 -8.76
CA ALA A 230 -5.69 -5.73 -8.90
C ALA A 230 -5.73 -7.26 -8.92
N ASP A 231 -5.01 -7.88 -9.84
CA ASP A 231 -4.99 -9.34 -10.00
C ASP A 231 -4.47 -10.05 -8.76
N ALA A 232 -3.48 -9.47 -8.07
CA ALA A 232 -2.84 -10.11 -6.93
C ALA A 232 -3.67 -10.06 -5.64
N THR A 233 -4.63 -9.13 -5.54
CA THR A 233 -5.49 -8.95 -4.35
C THR A 233 -6.96 -9.31 -4.62
N GLY A 234 -7.27 -9.80 -5.82
CA GLY A 234 -8.62 -10.23 -6.22
C GLY A 234 -9.56 -9.09 -6.65
N GLY A 235 -9.01 -7.94 -7.03
CA GLY A 235 -9.77 -6.81 -7.56
C GLY A 235 -9.85 -6.78 -9.09
N GLU A 236 -10.37 -5.68 -9.63
CA GLU A 236 -10.49 -5.46 -11.07
C GLU A 236 -9.70 -4.21 -11.49
N PHE A 237 -9.04 -4.29 -12.64
CA PHE A 237 -8.42 -3.13 -13.28
C PHE A 237 -9.26 -2.67 -14.47
N PHE A 238 -9.89 -1.49 -14.32
CA PHE A 238 -10.68 -0.87 -15.36
C PHE A 238 -9.82 0.10 -16.19
N GLN A 239 -9.62 -0.21 -17.46
CA GLN A 239 -8.78 0.56 -18.37
C GLN A 239 -9.37 0.59 -19.79
N ASN A 240 -8.81 1.45 -20.65
CA ASN A 240 -9.18 1.58 -22.06
C ASN A 240 -10.68 1.89 -22.29
N ASN A 241 -11.29 2.66 -21.39
CA ASN A 241 -12.70 3.03 -21.48
C ASN A 241 -12.96 4.40 -20.84
N ASN A 242 -13.78 5.23 -21.49
CA ASN A 242 -14.13 6.58 -21.02
C ASN A 242 -15.34 6.62 -20.07
N ASP A 243 -16.08 5.52 -19.91
CA ASP A 243 -17.16 5.42 -18.91
C ASP A 243 -16.59 5.10 -17.53
N LEU A 244 -15.92 6.08 -16.92
CA LEU A 244 -15.35 5.93 -15.57
C LEU A 244 -16.44 5.67 -14.53
N ALA A 245 -17.69 6.08 -14.75
CA ALA A 245 -18.79 5.80 -13.82
C ALA A 245 -19.16 4.31 -13.82
N GLN A 246 -19.14 3.65 -15.00
CA GLN A 246 -19.17 2.19 -15.07
C GLN A 246 -17.94 1.58 -14.39
N GLY A 247 -16.75 2.15 -14.62
CA GLY A 247 -15.52 1.72 -13.97
C GLY A 247 -15.67 1.64 -12.46
N PHE A 248 -16.01 2.76 -11.80
CA PHE A 248 -16.24 2.80 -10.35
C PHE A 248 -17.30 1.80 -9.88
N ARG A 249 -18.41 1.64 -10.60
CA ARG A 249 -19.43 0.64 -10.23
C ARG A 249 -18.90 -0.79 -10.22
N ARG A 250 -17.95 -1.13 -11.09
CA ARG A 250 -17.35 -2.47 -11.15
C ARG A 250 -16.26 -2.65 -10.11
N VAL A 251 -15.35 -1.68 -10.00
CA VAL A 251 -14.16 -1.83 -9.15
C VAL A 251 -14.43 -1.62 -7.67
N ALA A 252 -15.49 -0.89 -7.32
CA ALA A 252 -15.87 -0.62 -5.92
C ALA A 252 -16.72 -1.74 -5.31
N SER A 253 -17.25 -2.67 -6.11
CA SER A 253 -17.89 -3.87 -5.58
C SER A 253 -16.84 -4.93 -5.27
N THR A 254 -16.84 -5.44 -4.04
CA THR A 254 -16.04 -6.62 -3.70
C THR A 254 -16.64 -7.87 -4.35
N PRO A 255 -15.82 -8.85 -4.77
CA PRO A 255 -16.31 -10.11 -5.30
C PRO A 255 -17.27 -10.81 -4.31
N GLU A 256 -18.37 -11.37 -4.80
CA GLU A 256 -19.33 -12.12 -3.98
C GLU A 256 -18.66 -13.36 -3.33
N TYR A 257 -17.70 -13.95 -4.04
CA TYR A 257 -16.90 -15.08 -3.58
C TYR A 257 -15.42 -14.79 -3.82
N TYR A 258 -14.61 -14.95 -2.79
CA TYR A 258 -13.16 -14.97 -2.90
C TYR A 258 -12.60 -16.14 -2.10
N TYR A 259 -11.48 -16.68 -2.55
CA TYR A 259 -10.80 -17.80 -1.90
C TYR A 259 -9.38 -17.37 -1.55
N VAL A 260 -8.98 -17.58 -0.30
CA VAL A 260 -7.60 -17.39 0.13
C VAL A 260 -6.89 -18.74 0.07
N LEU A 261 -5.89 -18.83 -0.80
CA LEU A 261 -5.03 -20.02 -0.92
C LEU A 261 -3.64 -19.68 -0.40
N ALA A 262 -3.22 -20.38 0.64
CA ALA A 262 -1.86 -20.28 1.17
C ALA A 262 -1.02 -21.47 0.69
N PHE A 263 0.25 -21.21 0.38
CA PHE A 263 1.25 -22.25 0.15
C PHE A 263 2.58 -21.82 0.77
N SER A 264 3.35 -22.79 1.24
CA SER A 264 4.73 -22.57 1.70
C SER A 264 5.69 -23.38 0.82
N PRO A 265 6.61 -22.73 0.09
CA PRO A 265 7.56 -23.44 -0.76
C PRO A 265 8.54 -24.25 0.11
N GLN A 266 8.56 -25.58 -0.07
CA GLN A 266 9.40 -26.50 0.73
C GLN A 266 10.91 -26.21 0.66
N ASN A 267 11.39 -25.54 -0.40
CA ASN A 267 12.79 -25.19 -0.61
C ASN A 267 12.90 -23.74 -1.13
N LEU A 268 12.43 -22.77 -0.34
CA LEU A 268 12.51 -21.35 -0.70
C LEU A 268 13.96 -20.96 -0.99
N LYS A 269 14.23 -20.53 -2.22
CA LYS A 269 15.55 -20.02 -2.62
C LYS A 269 15.59 -18.54 -2.28
N LEU A 270 16.49 -18.13 -1.38
CA LEU A 270 16.76 -16.72 -1.08
C LEU A 270 17.59 -16.06 -2.19
N ASN A 271 17.07 -16.10 -3.42
CA ASN A 271 17.78 -15.70 -4.63
C ASN A 271 17.40 -14.29 -5.10
N GLY A 272 16.42 -13.67 -4.44
CA GLY A 272 15.91 -12.37 -4.85
C GLY A 272 15.14 -12.35 -6.17
N ARG A 273 14.70 -13.49 -6.69
CA ARG A 273 14.10 -13.61 -8.02
C ARG A 273 12.59 -13.76 -7.95
N PHE A 274 11.93 -13.36 -9.03
CA PHE A 274 10.50 -13.55 -9.20
C PHE A 274 10.19 -15.02 -9.51
N HIS A 275 9.18 -15.56 -8.83
CA HIS A 275 8.70 -16.93 -9.00
C HIS A 275 7.25 -16.89 -9.48
N ASN A 276 7.01 -17.40 -10.68
CA ASN A 276 5.66 -17.44 -11.27
C ASN A 276 4.74 -18.39 -10.49
N LEU A 277 3.50 -17.95 -10.28
CA LEU A 277 2.40 -18.76 -9.77
C LEU A 277 1.42 -19.03 -10.91
N LYS A 278 0.89 -20.25 -10.94
CA LYS A 278 -0.13 -20.67 -11.89
C LYS A 278 -1.29 -21.32 -11.15
N VAL A 279 -2.44 -20.68 -11.23
CA VAL A 279 -3.70 -21.21 -10.69
C VAL A 279 -4.51 -21.77 -11.86
N THR A 280 -4.98 -23.00 -11.73
CA THR A 280 -5.82 -23.67 -12.74
C THR A 280 -7.01 -24.32 -12.10
N LEU A 281 -8.21 -24.09 -12.65
CA LEU A 281 -9.42 -24.78 -12.23
C LEU A 281 -9.48 -26.17 -12.88
N ARG A 282 -9.85 -27.18 -12.09
CA ARG A 282 -10.05 -28.56 -12.55
C ARG A 282 -11.52 -28.77 -12.94
N THR A 283 -12.04 -27.93 -13.83
CA THR A 283 -13.43 -28.02 -14.33
C THR A 283 -13.46 -27.94 -15.85
N ALA A 284 -14.49 -28.53 -16.45
CA ALA A 284 -14.75 -28.43 -17.89
C ALA A 284 -15.42 -27.09 -18.26
N GLU A 285 -15.94 -26.36 -17.28
CA GLU A 285 -16.61 -25.07 -17.48
C GLU A 285 -15.59 -23.93 -17.70
N LYS A 286 -15.98 -22.93 -18.48
CA LYS A 286 -15.13 -21.79 -18.81
C LYS A 286 -15.33 -20.66 -17.80
N TYR A 287 -14.50 -20.65 -16.76
CA TYR A 287 -14.41 -19.53 -15.83
C TYR A 287 -13.17 -18.67 -16.10
N SER A 288 -13.26 -17.39 -15.76
CA SER A 288 -12.08 -16.52 -15.66
C SER A 288 -11.48 -16.68 -14.26
N VAL A 289 -10.16 -16.75 -14.16
CA VAL A 289 -9.43 -16.83 -12.89
C VAL A 289 -8.56 -15.60 -12.76
N GLN A 290 -8.83 -14.80 -11.73
CA GLN A 290 -7.96 -13.73 -11.28
C GLN A 290 -7.17 -14.25 -10.09
N ALA A 291 -5.85 -14.21 -10.20
CA ALA A 291 -4.95 -14.65 -9.15
C ALA A 291 -3.59 -13.97 -9.30
N ARG A 292 -2.90 -13.86 -8.17
CA ARG A 292 -1.53 -13.37 -8.12
C ARG A 292 -0.62 -14.16 -9.08
N ARG A 293 0.11 -13.40 -9.90
CA ARG A 293 0.95 -13.92 -10.99
C ARG A 293 2.26 -14.54 -10.52
N GLY A 294 2.73 -14.15 -9.34
CA GLY A 294 3.99 -14.62 -8.76
C GLY A 294 4.31 -13.92 -7.46
N TYR A 295 5.49 -14.22 -6.92
CA TYR A 295 6.03 -13.58 -5.72
C TYR A 295 7.53 -13.36 -5.90
N LEU A 296 8.08 -12.40 -5.15
CA LEU A 296 9.51 -12.14 -5.16
C LEU A 296 10.16 -12.85 -3.97
N ALA A 297 11.10 -13.76 -4.23
CA ALA A 297 11.79 -14.43 -3.13
C ALA A 297 12.69 -13.42 -2.38
N PRO A 298 12.83 -13.51 -1.05
CA PRO A 298 13.69 -12.59 -0.30
C PRO A 298 15.16 -12.69 -0.74
N LYS A 299 15.91 -11.58 -0.72
CA LYS A 299 17.37 -11.57 -0.96
C LYS A 299 18.16 -12.10 0.24
N GLN A 300 17.62 -11.91 1.44
CA GLN A 300 18.19 -12.30 2.71
C GLN A 300 17.06 -12.77 3.62
N ALA A 301 17.37 -13.64 4.58
CA ALA A 301 16.45 -13.88 5.68
C ALA A 301 16.32 -12.58 6.47
N SER A 302 15.10 -12.18 6.78
CA SER A 302 14.84 -11.08 7.70
C SER A 302 15.45 -11.42 9.07
N GLY A 303 16.03 -10.41 9.73
CA GLY A 303 16.58 -10.62 11.06
C GLY A 303 15.45 -10.91 12.06
N PRO A 304 15.67 -11.73 13.11
CA PRO A 304 14.61 -12.14 14.05
C PRO A 304 13.85 -10.97 14.67
N GLU A 305 14.54 -9.86 14.95
CA GLU A 305 13.92 -8.64 15.51
C GLU A 305 12.97 -7.95 14.51
N GLN A 306 13.33 -7.92 13.22
CA GLN A 306 12.52 -7.31 12.18
C GLN A 306 11.25 -8.14 11.94
N GLU A 307 11.37 -9.47 11.95
CA GLU A 307 10.25 -10.40 11.84
C GLU A 307 9.30 -10.25 13.03
N ALA A 308 9.84 -10.26 14.25
CA ALA A 308 9.04 -10.07 15.46
C ALA A 308 8.27 -8.74 15.46
N LYS A 309 8.93 -7.65 15.03
CA LYS A 309 8.27 -6.34 14.91
C LYS A 309 7.13 -6.38 13.89
N GLN A 310 7.36 -7.01 12.74
CA GLN A 310 6.38 -7.08 11.67
C GLN A 310 5.19 -7.97 12.03
N GLU A 311 5.41 -9.09 12.71
CA GLU A 311 4.35 -9.95 13.25
C GLU A 311 3.46 -9.20 14.26
N ILE A 312 4.07 -8.43 15.16
CA ILE A 312 3.33 -7.62 16.14
C ILE A 312 2.51 -6.53 15.45
N GLU A 313 3.10 -5.84 14.47
CA GLU A 313 2.39 -4.82 13.69
C GLU A 313 1.20 -5.44 12.93
N ASP A 314 1.42 -6.55 12.24
CA ASP A 314 0.37 -7.25 11.49
C ASP A 314 -0.76 -7.74 12.42
N ALA A 315 -0.42 -8.29 13.59
CA ALA A 315 -1.41 -8.71 14.59
C ALA A 315 -2.18 -7.53 15.22
N LEU A 316 -1.52 -6.37 15.41
CA LEU A 316 -2.12 -5.17 15.99
C LEU A 316 -3.16 -4.56 15.06
N PHE A 317 -2.90 -4.58 13.76
CA PHE A 317 -3.83 -4.05 12.78
C PHE A 317 -4.77 -5.12 12.21
N SER A 318 -4.55 -6.40 12.47
CA SER A 318 -5.52 -7.46 12.17
C SER A 318 -6.66 -7.45 13.19
N GLN A 319 -7.83 -7.96 12.76
CA GLN A 319 -8.97 -8.22 13.65
C GLN A 319 -9.05 -9.69 14.08
N GLU A 320 -8.26 -10.57 13.47
CA GLU A 320 -8.26 -11.99 13.82
C GLU A 320 -7.70 -12.19 15.22
N GLU A 321 -8.47 -12.85 16.08
CA GLU A 321 -7.95 -13.24 17.39
C GLU A 321 -6.97 -14.39 17.22
N MET A 322 -5.86 -14.30 17.97
CA MET A 322 -4.78 -15.28 17.96
C MET A 322 -4.66 -15.82 19.38
N HIS A 323 -4.57 -17.14 19.51
CA HIS A 323 -4.69 -17.83 20.79
C HIS A 323 -3.48 -18.72 21.11
N ASP A 324 -2.29 -18.42 20.58
CA ASP A 324 -1.08 -19.20 20.87
C ASP A 324 -0.62 -19.03 22.32
N LEU A 325 -1.03 -17.94 22.97
CA LEU A 325 -0.80 -17.65 24.38
C LEU A 325 -2.12 -17.41 25.11
N PRO A 326 -2.28 -17.91 26.35
CA PRO A 326 -3.46 -17.64 27.18
C PRO A 326 -3.41 -16.22 27.74
N ILE A 327 -4.16 -15.32 27.12
CA ILE A 327 -4.30 -13.92 27.55
C ILE A 327 -5.77 -13.54 27.68
N ASP A 328 -6.07 -12.63 28.61
CA ASP A 328 -7.38 -11.99 28.70
C ASP A 328 -7.25 -10.46 28.63
N LEU A 329 -8.19 -9.83 27.92
CA LEU A 329 -8.29 -8.39 27.78
C LEU A 329 -9.45 -7.87 28.62
N HIS A 330 -9.16 -6.95 29.55
CA HIS A 330 -10.18 -6.16 30.24
C HIS A 330 -9.96 -4.67 30.05
N THR A 331 -11.05 -3.92 29.91
CA THR A 331 -11.03 -2.46 29.79
C THR A 331 -11.81 -1.81 30.92
N GLN A 332 -11.32 -0.67 31.39
CA GLN A 332 -11.99 0.17 32.40
C GLN A 332 -11.79 1.64 32.01
N PHE A 333 -12.70 2.53 32.38
CA PHE A 333 -12.53 3.95 32.14
C PHE A 333 -12.82 4.81 33.37
N PHE A 334 -12.25 6.01 33.38
CA PHE A 334 -12.51 7.05 34.38
C PHE A 334 -12.64 8.41 33.69
N LYS A 335 -13.65 9.21 34.03
CA LYS A 335 -13.88 10.54 33.46
C LYS A 335 -13.49 11.63 34.48
N PRO A 336 -12.32 12.27 34.36
CA PRO A 336 -11.97 13.39 35.22
C PRO A 336 -12.80 14.65 34.94
N SER A 337 -13.28 14.83 33.70
CA SER A 337 -14.15 15.96 33.31
C SER A 337 -15.10 15.56 32.17
N ALA A 338 -16.01 16.45 31.76
CA ALA A 338 -16.98 16.14 30.70
C ALA A 338 -16.35 15.91 29.32
N GLY A 339 -15.16 16.49 29.06
CA GLY A 339 -14.46 16.39 27.77
C GLY A 339 -13.25 15.45 27.77
N GLU A 340 -12.91 14.85 28.91
CA GLU A 340 -11.72 14.03 29.09
C GLU A 340 -12.09 12.68 29.70
N ALA A 341 -11.41 11.64 29.26
CA ALA A 341 -11.53 10.30 29.81
C ALA A 341 -10.15 9.62 29.85
N LYS A 342 -9.99 8.70 30.80
CA LYS A 342 -8.85 7.79 30.88
C LYS A 342 -9.34 6.39 30.65
N LEU A 343 -8.80 5.73 29.63
CA LEU A 343 -9.01 4.32 29.34
C LEU A 343 -7.87 3.52 29.96
N THR A 344 -8.20 2.51 30.74
CA THR A 344 -7.28 1.51 31.27
C THR A 344 -7.50 0.20 30.51
N VAL A 345 -6.42 -0.34 29.95
CA VAL A 345 -6.34 -1.68 29.38
C VAL A 345 -5.57 -2.57 30.36
N LEU A 346 -6.19 -3.66 30.78
CA LEU A 346 -5.60 -4.68 31.65
C LEU A 346 -5.41 -5.95 30.81
N ALA A 347 -4.15 -6.29 30.57
CA ALA A 347 -3.76 -7.55 29.97
C ALA A 347 -3.47 -8.55 31.09
N HIS A 348 -4.27 -9.61 31.15
CA HIS A 348 -3.99 -10.77 31.98
C HIS A 348 -3.22 -11.80 31.15
N ILE A 349 -2.12 -12.35 31.66
CA ILE A 349 -1.27 -13.30 30.94
C ILE A 349 -1.01 -14.50 31.83
N ASP A 350 -1.43 -15.70 31.44
CA ASP A 350 -1.09 -16.92 32.18
C ASP A 350 0.36 -17.33 31.89
N VAL A 351 1.25 -16.78 32.71
CA VAL A 351 2.70 -16.96 32.70
C VAL A 351 3.15 -18.42 32.83
N ARG A 352 2.30 -19.37 33.25
CA ARG A 352 2.66 -20.78 33.38
C ARG A 352 2.79 -21.51 32.04
N GLN A 353 2.14 -20.98 31.00
CA GLN A 353 2.18 -21.58 29.65
C GLN A 353 3.24 -20.93 28.76
N LEU A 354 4.03 -20.00 29.29
CA LEU A 354 5.12 -19.36 28.56
C LEU A 354 6.36 -20.25 28.54
N HIS A 355 7.14 -20.09 27.47
CA HIS A 355 8.46 -20.68 27.37
C HIS A 355 9.48 -19.85 28.15
N PHE A 356 10.26 -20.53 28.99
CA PHE A 356 11.37 -19.94 29.75
C PHE A 356 12.67 -20.65 29.43
N HIS A 357 13.74 -19.87 29.27
CA HIS A 357 15.10 -20.37 29.15
C HIS A 357 15.83 -20.26 30.49
N LYS A 358 16.45 -21.36 30.92
CA LYS A 358 17.19 -21.39 32.17
C LYS A 358 18.62 -20.92 31.94
N ALA A 359 19.01 -19.79 32.53
CA ALA A 359 20.38 -19.29 32.54
C ALA A 359 20.70 -18.68 33.91
N ASP A 360 21.93 -18.89 34.39
CA ASP A 360 22.42 -18.36 35.68
C ASP A 360 21.50 -18.69 36.88
N GLY A 361 20.91 -19.89 36.87
CA GLY A 361 20.00 -20.35 37.93
C GLY A 361 18.62 -19.67 37.91
N ARG A 362 18.25 -19.04 36.80
CA ARG A 362 17.04 -18.22 36.66
C ARG A 362 16.29 -18.59 35.39
N ASN A 363 14.96 -18.46 35.43
CA ASN A 363 14.06 -18.65 34.31
C ASN A 363 13.84 -17.31 33.63
N ASN A 364 14.36 -17.19 32.41
CA ASN A 364 14.33 -15.98 31.60
C ASN A 364 13.29 -16.09 30.51
N SER A 365 12.50 -15.02 30.34
CA SER A 365 11.58 -14.89 29.22
C SER A 365 11.27 -13.41 28.99
N ASN A 366 11.03 -13.03 27.74
CA ASN A 366 10.68 -11.68 27.37
C ASN A 366 9.31 -11.68 26.69
N LEU A 367 8.44 -10.76 27.09
CA LEU A 367 7.17 -10.52 26.45
C LEU A 367 7.13 -9.10 25.89
N THR A 368 6.67 -8.97 24.66
CA THR A 368 6.27 -7.68 24.09
C THR A 368 4.76 -7.61 24.09
N ILE A 369 4.22 -6.58 24.74
CA ILE A 369 2.78 -6.35 24.95
C ILE A 369 2.44 -5.01 24.31
N VAL A 370 1.57 -5.03 23.31
CA VAL A 370 1.13 -3.85 22.59
C VAL A 370 -0.37 -3.67 22.78
N SER A 371 -0.78 -2.48 23.19
CA SER A 371 -2.18 -2.09 23.30
C SER A 371 -2.46 -0.94 22.34
N GLY A 372 -3.38 -1.13 21.41
CA GLY A 372 -3.85 -0.11 20.46
C GLY A 372 -5.30 0.29 20.75
N VAL A 373 -5.62 1.57 20.58
CA VAL A 373 -6.96 2.13 20.72
C VAL A 373 -7.37 2.74 19.39
N PHE A 374 -8.50 2.29 18.85
CA PHE A 374 -9.06 2.69 17.57
C PHE A 374 -10.41 3.35 17.77
N ASP A 375 -10.72 4.38 16.98
CA ASP A 375 -12.05 4.99 16.99
C ASP A 375 -13.09 4.10 16.28
N HIS A 376 -14.36 4.52 16.31
CA HIS A 376 -15.45 3.78 15.66
C HIS A 376 -15.34 3.68 14.12
N ASN A 377 -14.44 4.45 13.50
CA ASN A 377 -14.13 4.38 12.07
C ASN A 377 -12.89 3.50 11.78
N GLY A 378 -12.30 2.87 12.81
CA GLY A 378 -11.12 2.02 12.70
C GLY A 378 -9.80 2.79 12.61
N ASN A 379 -9.79 4.10 12.90
CA ASN A 379 -8.55 4.86 12.92
C ASN A 379 -7.80 4.63 14.24
N LEU A 380 -6.50 4.33 14.17
CA LEU A 380 -5.65 4.27 15.36
C LEU A 380 -5.58 5.66 16.01
N VAL A 381 -6.11 5.77 17.22
CA VAL A 381 -6.07 6.99 18.04
C VAL A 381 -4.74 7.07 18.77
N THR A 382 -4.32 5.96 19.37
CA THR A 382 -3.08 5.85 20.14
C THR A 382 -2.70 4.39 20.36
N GLY A 383 -1.42 4.12 20.59
CA GLY A 383 -0.92 2.80 20.91
C GLY A 383 0.31 2.86 21.81
N ILE A 384 0.46 1.88 22.70
CA ILE A 384 1.58 1.77 23.62
C ILE A 384 2.14 0.34 23.54
N ALA A 385 3.46 0.24 23.35
CA ALA A 385 4.20 -1.00 23.46
C ALA A 385 4.97 -1.05 24.80
N LYS A 386 4.96 -2.20 25.46
CA LYS A 386 5.73 -2.50 26.66
C LYS A 386 6.50 -3.80 26.48
N THR A 387 7.75 -3.80 26.89
CA THR A 387 8.54 -5.03 26.99
C THR A 387 8.68 -5.40 28.46
N LEU A 388 8.24 -6.61 28.80
CA LEU A 388 8.45 -7.21 30.11
C LEU A 388 9.60 -8.20 30.01
N GLN A 389 10.66 -7.95 30.77
CA GLN A 389 11.77 -8.88 30.95
C GLN A 389 11.59 -9.62 32.27
N MET A 390 11.55 -10.94 32.21
CA MET A 390 11.41 -11.80 33.39
C MET A 390 12.73 -12.49 33.69
N HIS A 391 13.11 -12.50 34.98
CA HIS A 391 14.31 -13.15 35.49
C HIS A 391 14.00 -13.83 36.83
N LEU A 392 13.31 -14.97 36.76
CA LEU A 392 12.61 -15.56 37.90
C LEU A 392 13.40 -16.70 38.54
N LYS A 393 13.30 -16.88 39.86
CA LYS A 393 13.74 -18.14 40.51
C LYS A 393 12.71 -19.23 40.23
N ASP A 394 13.13 -20.50 40.34
CA ASP A 394 12.22 -21.65 40.25
C ASP A 394 11.05 -21.52 41.24
N GLU A 395 11.33 -21.14 42.48
CA GLU A 395 10.31 -20.94 43.53
C GLU A 395 9.31 -19.81 43.18
N THR A 396 9.78 -18.72 42.57
CA THR A 396 8.93 -17.59 42.16
C THR A 396 8.00 -17.99 41.01
N LEU A 397 8.55 -18.68 40.01
CA LEU A 397 7.78 -19.16 38.87
C LEU A 397 6.71 -20.18 39.30
N ALA A 398 7.07 -21.10 40.21
CA ALA A 398 6.14 -22.12 40.70
C ALA A 398 5.06 -21.57 41.64
N ASN A 399 5.40 -20.64 42.55
CA ASN A 399 4.53 -20.29 43.68
C ASN A 399 3.91 -18.88 43.62
N GLN A 400 4.51 -17.92 42.90
CA GLN A 400 4.06 -16.52 42.90
C GLN A 400 3.38 -16.08 41.60
N MET A 401 3.51 -16.88 40.54
CA MET A 401 2.89 -16.61 39.23
C MET A 401 1.60 -17.42 38.98
N GLY A 402 1.13 -18.16 39.99
CA GLY A 402 -0.06 -19.01 39.92
C GLY A 402 -1.35 -18.35 39.39
N PRO A 403 -1.66 -17.07 39.68
CA PRO A 403 -2.83 -16.42 39.13
C PRO A 403 -2.60 -15.74 37.79
N GLY A 404 -1.42 -15.81 37.17
CA GLY A 404 -1.07 -15.03 35.98
C GLY A 404 -0.50 -13.64 36.30
N LEU A 405 -0.06 -12.91 35.27
CA LEU A 405 0.49 -11.57 35.36
C LEU A 405 -0.50 -10.53 34.80
N ASN A 406 -0.73 -9.45 35.56
CA ASN A 406 -1.53 -8.33 35.09
C ASN A 406 -0.64 -7.17 34.65
N VAL A 407 -0.77 -6.77 33.39
CA VAL A 407 -0.09 -5.59 32.83
C VAL A 407 -1.12 -4.52 32.53
N LYS A 408 -1.02 -3.39 33.26
CA LYS A 408 -1.92 -2.24 33.11
C LYS A 408 -1.34 -1.21 32.16
N THR A 409 -2.12 -0.75 31.18
CA THR A 409 -1.78 0.35 30.26
C THR A 409 -2.88 1.40 30.32
N ASN A 410 -2.52 2.68 30.42
CA ASN A 410 -3.49 3.78 30.50
C ASN A 410 -3.34 4.69 29.28
N PHE A 411 -4.48 5.18 28.79
CA PHE A 411 -4.58 6.11 27.67
C PHE A 411 -5.44 7.30 28.08
N ASP A 412 -5.02 8.51 27.71
CA ASP A 412 -5.86 9.70 27.79
C ASP A 412 -6.63 9.83 26.47
N VAL A 413 -7.96 9.77 26.54
CA VAL A 413 -8.89 9.76 25.39
C VAL A 413 -10.06 10.71 25.63
N LYS A 414 -10.90 10.92 24.62
CA LYS A 414 -12.16 11.67 24.76
C LYS A 414 -13.32 10.70 25.06
N PRO A 415 -14.47 11.18 25.54
CA PRO A 415 -15.71 10.41 25.48
C PRO A 415 -16.00 9.97 24.04
N GLY A 416 -16.44 8.72 23.86
CA GLY A 416 -16.62 8.13 22.54
C GLY A 416 -16.63 6.59 22.56
N SER A 417 -16.86 6.02 21.39
CA SER A 417 -16.81 4.57 21.16
C SER A 417 -15.43 4.19 20.62
N TYR A 418 -14.82 3.16 21.20
CA TYR A 418 -13.49 2.69 20.81
C TYR A 418 -13.43 1.17 20.68
N LEU A 419 -12.59 0.71 19.75
CA LEU A 419 -12.08 -0.66 19.70
C LEU A 419 -10.67 -0.67 20.32
N VAL A 420 -10.40 -1.64 21.17
CA VAL A 420 -9.13 -1.87 21.83
C VAL A 420 -8.56 -3.17 21.30
N ARG A 421 -7.30 -3.14 20.87
CA ARG A 421 -6.55 -4.32 20.46
C ARG A 421 -5.42 -4.57 21.43
N LEU A 422 -5.31 -5.79 21.93
CA LEU A 422 -4.18 -6.26 22.72
C LEU A 422 -3.41 -7.29 21.91
N VAL A 423 -2.10 -7.14 21.80
CA VAL A 423 -1.19 -8.11 21.19
C VAL A 423 -0.11 -8.46 22.20
N VAL A 424 0.16 -9.75 22.39
CA VAL A 424 1.22 -10.25 23.25
C VAL A 424 2.06 -11.24 22.43
N ARG A 425 3.37 -11.00 22.35
CA ARG A 425 4.31 -11.90 21.70
C ARG A 425 5.43 -12.28 22.66
N ASP A 426 5.78 -13.55 22.72
CA ASP A 426 6.94 -14.02 23.49
C ASP A 426 8.25 -13.99 22.68
N ALA A 427 9.35 -14.38 23.33
CA ALA A 427 10.67 -14.45 22.69
C ALA A 427 10.80 -15.61 21.69
N GLU A 428 10.00 -16.68 21.84
CA GLU A 428 10.04 -17.88 21.00
C GLU A 428 9.19 -17.76 19.74
N GLY A 429 8.38 -16.70 19.63
CA GLY A 429 7.55 -16.41 18.47
C GLY A 429 6.07 -16.74 18.62
N GLN A 430 5.62 -17.19 19.80
CA GLN A 430 4.21 -17.34 20.06
C GLN A 430 3.54 -15.96 20.16
N ILE A 431 2.38 -15.82 19.54
CA ILE A 431 1.64 -14.56 19.51
C ILE A 431 0.17 -14.78 19.84
N ALA A 432 -0.36 -13.94 20.72
CA ALA A 432 -1.78 -13.87 21.00
C ALA A 432 -2.30 -12.46 20.77
N ALA A 433 -3.56 -12.36 20.37
CA ALA A 433 -4.19 -11.09 20.08
C ALA A 433 -5.68 -11.13 20.39
N GLU A 434 -6.15 -10.14 21.14
CA GLU A 434 -7.51 -10.05 21.67
C GLU A 434 -8.15 -8.70 21.34
N ASN A 435 -9.46 -8.71 21.13
CA ASN A 435 -10.25 -7.52 20.81
C ASN A 435 -11.16 -7.13 21.99
N GLY A 436 -11.36 -5.83 22.20
CA GLY A 436 -12.31 -5.33 23.18
C GLY A 436 -13.01 -4.08 22.68
N ALA A 437 -14.33 -3.96 22.87
CA ALA A 437 -15.05 -2.73 22.57
C ALA A 437 -15.38 -1.98 23.87
N ILE A 438 -15.31 -0.65 23.83
CA ILE A 438 -15.69 0.18 24.97
C ILE A 438 -16.43 1.44 24.53
N GLN A 439 -17.54 1.72 25.22
CA GLN A 439 -18.24 2.99 25.12
C GLN A 439 -17.91 3.83 26.34
N ILE A 440 -17.33 5.00 26.13
CA ILE A 440 -17.12 6.00 27.15
C ILE A 440 -18.24 7.06 26.96
N PRO A 441 -19.22 7.14 27.88
CA PRO A 441 -20.32 8.10 27.80
C PRO A 441 -19.85 9.53 28.03
#